data_AF-A0A840D5Z1-F1
#
_entry.id   AF-A0A840D5Z1-F1
#
_cell.length_a   1.000
_cell.length_b   1.000
_cell.length_c   1.000
_cell.angle_alpha   90.00
_cell.angle_beta   90.00
_cell.angle_gamma   90.00
#
_symmetry.space_group_name_H-M   'P 1'
#
loop_
_entity.id
_entity.type
_entity.pdbx_description
1 polymer ?
#
loop_
_entity_poly.entity_id
_entity_poly.type
_entity_poly.pdbx_seq_one_letter_code
_entity_poly.pdbx_strand_id
1 'polypeptide(L)' 'MSIYYDLYNSGNPLKKEKKQPLHARVIPSGTIDAKKFIGLVSNTSDFDQTTIEGYLQDIADKLHHWLIKS' A
#
# COMPACT_ATOMS: atom_id res chain seq x y z
N MET A 1 -6.05 2.36 -13.45
CA MET A 1 -5.03 1.54 -12.79
C MET A 1 -5.18 0.10 -13.25
N SER A 2 -4.11 -0.56 -13.69
CA SER A 2 -4.06 -2.01 -13.86
C SER A 2 -3.35 -2.62 -12.65
N ILE A 3 -3.84 -3.77 -12.18
CA ILE A 3 -3.21 -4.55 -11.12
C ILE A 3 -2.59 -5.78 -11.79
N TYR A 4 -1.28 -6.00 -11.58
CA TYR A 4 -0.58 -7.18 -12.10
C TYR A 4 -0.74 -8.34 -11.12
N TYR A 5 -1.11 -9.51 -11.64
CA TYR A 5 -1.22 -10.74 -10.89
C TYR A 5 -0.24 -11.77 -11.44
N ASP A 6 0.39 -12.55 -10.57
CA ASP A 6 1.08 -13.77 -10.95
C ASP A 6 0.59 -14.95 -10.08
N LEU A 7 0.94 -16.15 -10.54
CA LEU A 7 0.72 -17.39 -9.80
C LEU A 7 2.05 -17.81 -9.18
N TYR A 8 2.11 -17.83 -7.85
CA TYR A 8 3.31 -18.25 -7.12
C TYR A 8 3.09 -19.57 -6.41
N ASN A 9 4.18 -20.32 -6.26
CA ASN A 9 4.21 -21.51 -5.43
C ASN A 9 4.40 -21.05 -3.98
N SER A 10 3.35 -21.14 -3.15
CA SER A 10 3.58 -21.16 -1.70
C SER A 10 4.37 -22.43 -1.45
N GLY A 11 5.61 -22.36 -0.95
CA GLY A 11 6.53 -23.50 -0.93
C GLY A 11 5.94 -24.83 -0.42
N ASN A 12 6.71 -25.92 -0.47
CA ASN A 12 6.21 -27.25 -0.08
C ASN A 12 6.70 -27.64 1.34
N PRO A 13 6.23 -27.00 2.44
CA PRO A 13 6.72 -27.30 3.78
C PRO A 13 6.41 -28.75 4.19
N LEU A 14 5.37 -29.35 3.60
CA LEU A 14 4.96 -30.73 3.84
C LEU A 14 5.66 -31.75 2.93
N LYS A 15 6.59 -31.32 2.06
CA LYS A 15 7.33 -32.16 1.08
C LYS A 15 6.45 -33.19 0.34
N LYS A 16 5.22 -32.82 0.01
CA LYS A 16 4.32 -33.69 -0.75
C LYS A 16 4.87 -33.87 -2.16
N GLU A 17 4.91 -35.11 -2.64
CA GLU A 17 5.35 -35.42 -4.01
C GLU A 17 4.37 -34.90 -5.08
N LYS A 18 3.12 -34.61 -4.68
CA LYS A 18 2.11 -34.02 -5.56
C LYS A 18 2.41 -32.56 -5.84
N LYS A 19 2.20 -32.15 -7.10
CA LYS A 19 2.23 -30.75 -7.52
C LYS A 19 1.25 -29.94 -6.66
N GLN A 20 1.79 -28.99 -5.89
CA GLN A 20 1.01 -28.10 -5.03
C GLN A 20 0.18 -27.12 -5.89
N PRO A 21 -1.00 -26.70 -5.42
CA PRO A 21 -1.76 -25.65 -6.09
C PRO A 21 -0.97 -24.33 -6.09
N LEU A 22 -1.08 -23.58 -7.18
CA LEU A 22 -0.52 -22.23 -7.24
C LEU A 22 -1.49 -21.24 -6.61
N HIS A 23 -0.95 -20.22 -5.95
CA HIS A 23 -1.73 -19.14 -5.36
C HIS A 23 -1.57 -17.86 -6.16
N ALA A 24 -2.66 -17.13 -6.35
CA ALA A 24 -2.59 -15.80 -6.94
C ALA A 24 -2.03 -14.81 -5.91
N ARG A 25 -1.15 -13.91 -6.36
CA ARG A 25 -0.78 -12.72 -5.59
C ARG A 25 -0.80 -11.49 -6.49
N VAL A 26 -0.93 -10.34 -5.84
CA VAL A 26 -0.71 -9.05 -6.48
C VAL A 26 0.78 -8.78 -6.55
N ILE A 27 1.26 -8.36 -7.72
CA ILE A 27 2.60 -7.81 -7.91
C ILE A 27 2.51 -6.28 -7.78
N PRO A 28 2.94 -5.70 -6.64
CA PRO A 28 2.93 -4.26 -6.49
C PRO A 28 3.92 -3.63 -7.48
N SER A 29 3.52 -2.54 -8.14
CA SER A 29 4.38 -1.80 -9.07
C SER A 29 5.43 -0.91 -8.36
N GLY A 30 5.55 -1.05 -7.03
CA GLY A 30 6.38 -0.23 -6.16
C GLY A 30 5.56 0.47 -5.08
N THR A 31 6.26 1.21 -4.24
CA THR A 31 5.70 2.04 -3.17
C THR A 31 6.04 3.50 -3.44
N ILE A 32 5.14 4.40 -3.09
CA ILE A 32 5.43 5.85 -3.02
C ILE A 32 5.58 6.23 -1.55
N ASP A 33 6.59 7.05 -1.25
CA ASP A 33 6.72 7.64 0.08
C ASP A 33 5.80 8.86 0.23
N ALA A 34 5.64 9.31 1.47
CA ALA A 34 4.78 10.45 1.80
C ALA A 34 5.21 11.73 1.07
N LYS A 35 6.52 12.01 0.96
CA LYS A 35 7.02 13.22 0.30
C LYS A 35 6.68 13.25 -1.18
N LYS A 36 6.86 12.13 -1.86
CA LYS A 36 6.49 11.97 -3.27
C LYS A 36 4.99 12.10 -3.46
N PHE A 37 4.19 11.53 -2.57
CA PHE A 37 2.74 11.71 -2.59
C PHE A 37 2.33 13.18 -2.41
N ILE A 38 2.89 13.87 -1.40
CA ILE A 38 2.63 15.30 -1.15
C ILE A 38 2.99 16.15 -2.38
N GLY A 39 4.15 15.90 -2.99
CA GLY A 39 4.55 16.59 -4.21
C GLY A 39 3.60 16.34 -5.38
N LEU A 40 3.13 15.10 -5.57
CA LEU A 40 2.14 14.77 -6.60
C LEU A 40 0.81 15.49 -6.39
N VAL A 41 0.31 15.55 -5.14
CA VAL A 41 -0.95 16.22 -4.82
C VAL A 41 -0.83 17.74 -4.92
N SER A 42 0.29 18.31 -4.48
CA SER A 42 0.52 19.77 -4.58
C SER A 42 0.61 20.21 -6.04
N ASN A 43 1.22 19.41 -6.92
CA ASN A 43 1.29 19.72 -8.35
C ASN A 43 -0.08 19.65 -9.07
N THR A 44 -1.09 19.03 -8.47
CA THR A 44 -2.42 18.85 -9.07
C THR A 44 -3.53 19.57 -8.31
N SER A 45 -3.20 20.33 -7.27
CA SER A 45 -4.15 21.07 -6.43
C SER A 45 -3.68 22.50 -6.19
N ASP A 46 -4.55 23.33 -5.61
CA ASP A 46 -4.22 24.72 -5.23
C ASP A 46 -3.52 24.81 -3.85
N PHE A 47 -3.24 23.67 -3.21
CA PHE A 47 -2.63 23.62 -1.89
C PHE A 47 -1.11 23.51 -1.95
N ASP A 48 -0.43 24.25 -1.08
CA ASP A 48 1.01 24.07 -0.90
C ASP A 48 1.33 22.75 -0.16
N GLN A 49 2.58 22.31 -0.27
CA GLN A 49 3.04 21.05 0.31
C GLN A 49 2.85 21.01 1.83
N THR A 50 3.05 22.14 2.52
CA THR A 50 2.89 22.28 3.97
C THR A 50 1.45 22.09 4.42
N THR A 51 0.49 22.63 3.67
CA THR A 51 -0.94 22.47 3.95
C THR A 51 -1.36 21.01 3.76
N ILE A 52 -0.90 20.36 2.69
CA ILE A 52 -1.18 18.94 2.43
C ILE A 52 -0.57 18.05 3.51
N GLU A 53 0.67 18.32 3.91
CA GLU A 53 1.35 17.59 4.99
C GLU A 53 0.58 17.71 6.31
N GLY A 54 0.14 18.92 6.66
CA GLY A 54 -0.67 19.17 7.85
C GLY A 54 -1.98 18.36 7.87
N TYR A 55 -2.72 18.33 6.75
CA TYR A 55 -3.94 17.54 6.65
C TYR A 55 -3.68 16.02 6.70
N LEU A 56 -2.63 15.53 6.04
CA LEU A 56 -2.27 14.11 6.08
C LEU A 56 -1.94 13.67 7.51
N GLN A 57 -1.22 14.51 8.26
CA GLN A 57 -0.89 14.24 9.65
C GLN A 57 -2.15 14.21 10.54
N ASP A 58 -3.04 15.19 10.42
CA ASP A 58 -4.30 15.23 11.20
C ASP A 58 -5.19 14.01 10.93
N ILE A 59 -5.29 13.57 9.67
CA ILE A 59 -6.03 12.36 9.30
C ILE A 59 -5.37 11.11 9.90
N ALA A 60 -4.04 10.98 9.78
CA ALA A 60 -3.30 9.85 10.31
C ALA A 60 -3.44 9.74 11.84
N ASP A 61 -3.33 10.87 12.54
CA ASP A 61 -3.46 10.93 14.00
C ASP A 61 -4.87 10.54 14.46
N LYS A 62 -5.91 11.06 13.78
CA LYS A 62 -7.31 10.70 14.07
C LYS A 62 -7.60 9.22 13.81
N LEU A 63 -7.10 8.68 12.70
CA LEU A 63 -7.28 7.27 12.37
C LEU A 63 -6.58 6.37 13.39
N HIS A 64 -5.33 6.70 13.73
CA HIS A 64 -4.56 5.98 14.73
C HIS A 64 -5.25 5.99 16.11
N HIS A 65 -5.73 7.17 16.52
CA HIS A 65 -6.49 7.31 17.77
C HIS A 65 -7.74 6.43 17.80
N TRP A 66 -8.46 6.34 16.68
CA TRP A 66 -9.66 5.50 16.57
C TRP A 66 -9.33 4.00 16.64
N LEU A 67 -8.33 3.54 15.88
CA LEU A 67 -7.95 2.13 15.81
C LEU A 67 -7.38 1.56 17.13
N ILE A 68 -6.79 2.40 17.98
CA ILE A 68 -6.30 1.96 19.30
C ILE A 68 -7.41 1.89 20.34
N LYS A 69 -8.52 2.62 20.11
CA LYS A 69 -9.67 2.62 21.01
C LYS A 69 -10.73 1.55 20.68
N SER A 70 -10.67 0.96 19.48
CA SER A 70 -11.53 -0.15 19.03
C SER A 70 -10.99 -1.51 19.46
#